data_AF-A0A2G2J4G7-F1
#
_entry.id   AF-A0A2G2J4G7-F1
#
_cell.length_a   1.000
_cell.length_b   1.000
_cell.length_c   1.000
_cell.angle_alpha   90.00
_cell.angle_beta   90.00
_cell.angle_gamma   90.00
#
_symmetry.space_group_name_H-M   'P 1'
#
loop_
_entity.id
_entity.type
_entity.pdbx_description
1 polymer ?
#
loop_
_entity_poly.entity_id
_entity_poly.type
_entity_poly.pdbx_seq_one_letter_code
_entity_poly.pdbx_strand_id
1 'polypeptide(L)' 'MPARNYFVELRQDWIADMLHVYGYIGRVHLCRKFNISPQQATIDINLFNKARPNEMRYCLSKRRYIATTKELQA' A
#
# COMPACT_ATOMS: atom_id res chain seq x y z
N MET A 1 3.74 -17.12 21.82
CA MET A 1 2.87 -16.10 21.19
C MET A 1 3.71 -15.42 20.12
N PRO A 2 3.31 -15.39 18.83
CA PRO A 2 4.15 -14.78 17.82
C PRO A 2 4.23 -13.27 18.07
N ALA A 3 5.44 -12.72 18.04
CA ALA A 3 5.68 -11.29 18.18
C ALA A 3 4.90 -10.54 17.11
N ARG A 4 4.02 -9.62 17.52
CA ARG A 4 3.39 -8.65 16.62
C ARG A 4 4.53 -7.93 15.89
N ASN A 5 4.65 -8.12 14.58
CA ASN A 5 5.67 -7.44 13.80
C ASN A 5 5.31 -5.95 13.72
N TYR A 6 5.75 -5.17 14.71
CA TYR A 6 5.54 -3.73 14.81
C TYR A 6 5.86 -3.00 13.49
N PHE A 7 6.93 -3.42 12.81
CA PHE A 7 7.33 -2.87 11.51
C PHE A 7 6.37 -3.17 10.37
N VAL A 8 5.61 -4.27 10.44
CA VAL A 8 4.55 -4.58 9.47
C VAL A 8 3.37 -3.66 9.74
N GLU A 9 2.93 -3.53 11.00
CA GLU A 9 1.82 -2.64 11.37
C GLU A 9 2.11 -1.19 10.97
N LEU A 10 3.33 -0.69 11.25
CA LEU A 10 3.74 0.66 10.88
C LEU A 10 3.81 0.88 9.36
N ARG A 11 4.17 -0.16 8.58
CA ARG A 11 4.11 -0.09 7.11
C ARG A 11 2.69 -0.08 6.60
N GLN A 12 1.80 -0.89 7.18
CA GLN A 12 0.37 -0.94 6.80
C GLN A 12 -0.34 0.38 7.10
N ASP A 13 -0.09 0.97 8.26
CA ASP A 13 -0.62 2.29 8.65
C ASP A 13 -0.15 3.38 7.68
N TRP A 14 1.14 3.38 7.33
CA TRP A 14 1.67 4.32 6.36
C TRP A 14 1.12 4.14 4.94
N ILE A 15 0.85 2.90 4.52
CA ILE A 15 0.18 2.62 3.25
C ILE A 15 -1.22 3.23 3.25
N ALA A 16 -1.97 3.09 4.36
CA ALA A 16 -3.30 3.67 4.51
C ALA A 16 -3.26 5.21 4.43
N ASP A 17 -2.34 5.85 5.15
CA ASP A 17 -2.17 7.30 5.15
C ASP A 17 -1.83 7.85 3.75
N MET A 18 -0.87 7.22 3.05
CA MET A 18 -0.52 7.59 1.68
C MET A 18 -1.68 7.39 0.71
N LEU A 19 -2.43 6.29 0.87
CA LEU A 19 -3.61 6.03 0.05
C LEU A 19 -4.69 7.11 0.28
N HIS A 20 -4.87 7.55 1.53
CA HIS A 20 -5.82 8.60 1.90
C HIS A 20 -5.40 9.97 1.34
N VAL A 21 -4.15 10.39 1.62
CA VAL A 21 -3.61 11.70 1.22
C VAL A 21 -3.42 11.79 -0.29
N TYR A 22 -2.68 10.86 -0.89
CA TYR A 22 -2.28 10.94 -2.31
C TYR A 22 -3.26 10.22 -3.24
N GLY A 23 -4.04 9.24 -2.77
CA GLY A 23 -4.93 8.45 -3.64
C GLY A 23 -4.21 7.42 -4.50
N TYR A 24 -2.90 7.29 -4.38
CA TYR A 24 -2.11 6.30 -5.09
C TYR A 24 -0.88 5.92 -4.26
N ILE A 25 -0.42 4.70 -4.46
CA ILE A 25 0.85 4.24 -3.91
C ILE A 25 1.48 3.22 -4.86
N GLY A 26 2.80 3.18 -4.84
CA GLY A 26 3.58 2.20 -5.59
C GLY A 26 4.67 1.64 -4.71
N ARG A 27 5.16 0.45 -5.08
CA ARG A 27 6.30 -0.21 -4.43
C ARG A 27 7.53 0.71 -4.27
N VAL A 28 7.73 1.65 -5.19
CA VAL A 28 8.86 2.61 -5.15
C VAL A 28 8.78 3.54 -3.93
N HIS A 29 7.58 3.93 -3.49
CA HIS A 29 7.40 4.79 -2.31
C HIS A 29 7.80 4.05 -1.03
N LEU A 30 7.39 2.78 -0.91
CA LEU A 30 7.77 1.90 0.20
C LEU A 30 9.28 1.64 0.22
N CYS A 31 9.87 1.30 -0.94
CA CYS A 31 11.31 1.11 -1.05
C CYS A 31 12.10 2.38 -0.67
N ARG A 32 11.66 3.57 -1.10
CA ARG A 32 12.35 4.82 -0.80
C ARG A 32 12.25 5.21 0.68
N LYS A 33 11.09 5.01 1.32
CA LYS A 33 10.89 5.41 2.72
C LYS A 33 11.50 4.42 3.71
N PHE A 34 11.31 3.12 3.47
CA PHE A 34 11.72 2.08 4.42
C PHE A 34 13.00 1.34 4.02
N ASN A 35 13.62 1.71 2.89
CA ASN A 35 14.80 1.03 2.35
C ASN A 35 14.63 -0.49 2.20
N ILE A 36 13.39 -0.94 1.91
CA ILE A 36 13.07 -2.36 1.77
C ILE A 36 13.20 -2.84 0.33
N SER A 37 13.44 -4.14 0.16
CA SER A 37 13.44 -4.79 -1.15
C SER A 37 12.08 -4.65 -1.85
N PRO A 38 12.06 -4.56 -3.19
CA PRO A 38 10.82 -4.44 -3.96
C PRO A 38 9.90 -5.65 -3.80
N GLN A 39 10.47 -6.82 -3.49
CA GLN A 39 9.73 -8.04 -3.17
C GLN A 39 8.97 -7.89 -1.84
N GLN A 40 9.62 -7.35 -0.82
CA GLN A 40 8.99 -7.10 0.48
C GLN A 40 7.86 -6.06 0.38
N ALA A 41 8.08 -4.98 -0.39
CA ALA A 41 7.04 -3.99 -0.66
C ALA A 41 5.81 -4.61 -1.36
N THR A 42 6.02 -5.61 -2.22
CA THR A 42 4.92 -6.33 -2.88
C THR A 42 4.15 -7.20 -1.88
N ILE A 43 4.84 -7.84 -0.95
CA ILE A 43 4.22 -8.62 0.14
C ILE A 43 3.37 -7.71 1.02
N ASP A 44 3.88 -6.53 1.40
CA ASP A 44 3.12 -5.57 2.22
C ASP A 44 1.86 -5.06 1.52
N ILE A 45 1.96 -4.71 0.23
CA ILE A 45 0.80 -4.27 -0.55
C ILE A 45 -0.23 -5.39 -0.69
N ASN A 46 0.22 -6.63 -0.91
CA ASN A 46 -0.69 -7.77 -1.01
C ASN A 46 -1.37 -8.06 0.35
N LEU A 47 -0.63 -7.90 1.46
CA LEU A 47 -1.18 -8.03 2.80
C LEU A 47 -2.20 -6.93 3.11
N PHE A 48 -1.94 -5.70 2.68
CA PHE A 48 -2.89 -4.58 2.79
C PHE A 48 -4.15 -4.84 1.96
N ASN A 49 -3.98 -5.29 0.71
CA ASN A 49 -5.09 -5.63 -0.18
C ASN A 49 -5.92 -6.82 0.36
N LYS A 50 -5.27 -7.80 1.00
CA LYS A 50 -5.97 -8.92 1.64
C LYS A 50 -6.75 -8.47 2.88
N ALA A 51 -6.21 -7.51 3.63
CA ALA A 51 -6.90 -6.92 4.78
C ALA A 51 -8.06 -6.00 4.35
N ARG A 52 -7.92 -5.28 3.24
CA ARG A 52 -8.85 -4.27 2.73
C ARG A 52 -8.99 -4.38 1.20
N PRO A 53 -9.74 -5.39 0.70
CA PRO A 53 -9.82 -5.68 -0.74
C PRO A 53 -10.52 -4.60 -1.57
N ASN A 54 -11.25 -3.68 -0.94
CA ASN A 54 -11.99 -2.62 -1.64
C ASN A 54 -11.28 -1.26 -1.63
N GLU A 55 -10.15 -1.10 -0.93
CA GLU A 55 -9.46 0.19 -0.86
C GLU A 55 -8.48 0.41 -2.02
N MET A 56 -7.95 -0.66 -2.63
CA MET A 56 -6.91 -0.59 -3.65
C MET A 56 -7.29 -1.31 -4.94
N ARG A 57 -7.07 -0.63 -6.07
CA ARG A 57 -7.15 -1.22 -7.41
C ARG A 57 -5.82 -1.07 -8.12
N TYR A 58 -5.36 -2.14 -8.77
CA TYR A 58 -4.18 -2.05 -9.63
C TYR A 58 -4.58 -1.44 -10.97
N CYS A 59 -4.09 -0.23 -11.26
CA CYS A 59 -4.34 0.44 -12.52
C CYS A 59 -3.24 0.07 -13.54
N LEU A 60 -3.59 -0.78 -14.51
CA LEU A 60 -2.70 -1.20 -15.60
C LEU A 60 -2.21 -0.01 -16.44
N SER A 61 -3.05 1.00 -16.64
CA SER A 61 -2.73 2.20 -17.42
C SER A 61 -1.60 3.03 -16.79
N LYS A 62 -1.58 3.15 -15.46
CA LYS A 62 -0.56 3.93 -14.73
C LYS A 62 0.55 3.08 -14.10
N ARG A 63 0.46 1.74 -14.19
CA ARG A 63 1.34 0.77 -13.51
C ARG A 63 1.51 1.06 -12.01
N ARG A 64 0.42 1.47 -11.35
CA ARG A 64 0.40 1.88 -9.93
C ARG A 64 -0.88 1.38 -9.26
N TYR A 65 -0.82 1.23 -7.93
CA TYR A 65 -2.00 0.97 -7.12
C TYR A 65 -2.69 2.30 -6.84
N ILE A 66 -3.96 2.38 -7.20
CA ILE A 66 -4.82 3.57 -6.98
C ILE A 66 -5.86 3.25 -5.92
N ALA A 67 -6.24 4.25 -5.15
CA ALA A 67 -7.32 4.16 -4.19
C ALA A 67 -8.65 4.09 -4.95
N THR A 68 -9.45 3.04 -4.72
CA THR A 68 -10.81 2.93 -5.27
C THR A 68 -11.68 4.12 -4.84
N THR A 69 -11.48 4.62 -3.61
CA THR A 69 -12.27 5.72 -3.03
C THR A 69 -12.16 7.04 -3.80
N LYS A 70 -11.02 7.31 -4.46
CA LYS A 70 -10.80 8.58 -5.17
C LYS A 70 -11.23 8.56 -6.64
N GLU A 71 -11.69 7.43 -7.18
CA GLU A 71 -12.34 7.41 -8.51
C GLU A 71 -13.73 8.08 -8.51
N LEU A 72 -14.30 8.41 -7.34
CA LEU A 72 -15.65 8.98 -7.18
C LEU A 72 -15.71 10.53 -7.13
N GLN A 73 -14.60 11.24 -7.34
CA GLN A 73 -14.55 12.72 -7.33
C GLN A 73 -14.09 13.36 -8.65
N ALA A 74 -14.15 12.63 -9.77
CA ALA A 74 -13.88 13.19 -11.10
C ALA A 74 -15.16 13.31 -11.92
#